data_AF-A0A840CIX9-F1
#
_entry.id   AF-A0A840CIX9-F1
#
_cell.length_a   1.000
_cell.length_b   1.000
_cell.length_c   1.000
_cell.angle_alpha   90.00
_cell.angle_beta   90.00
_cell.angle_gamma   90.00
#
_symmetry.space_group_name_H-M   'P 1'
#
loop_
_entity.id
_entity.type
_entity.pdbx_description
1 polymer ?
#
loop_
_entity_poly.entity_id
_entity_poly.type
_entity_poly.pdbx_seq_one_letter_code
_entity_poly.pdbx_strand_id
1 'polypeptide(L)'
;MKIFFLTIFSVCSFCVYAQMPYMSPSDGAYLFRKASLSVLNQKTKQVIDTRTVEDAAQIDINDFHFRGVPLQVRLHLEKLTQCIMADNKVYTVENTFMLVRPSIDESDILYKSTGGNEEDETDPGNLRPYSLKVEGKVLTLNFIYSYGQSDFNFPLEGQLTVTFTKQ
;
A
#
# COMPACT_ATOMS: atom_id res chain seq x y z
N MET A 1 2.00 -42.45 42.56
CA MET A 1 1.73 -41.90 41.21
C MET A 1 0.70 -40.75 41.18
N LYS A 2 0.56 -39.92 42.22
CA LYS A 2 -0.36 -38.74 42.21
C LYS A 2 0.37 -37.40 42.12
N ILE A 3 1.64 -37.34 42.52
CA ILE A 3 2.46 -36.11 42.54
C ILE A 3 2.97 -35.75 41.12
N PHE A 4 3.20 -36.74 40.26
CA PHE A 4 3.68 -36.52 38.88
C PHE A 4 2.65 -35.82 37.97
N PHE A 5 1.35 -36.00 38.21
CA PHE A 5 0.32 -35.34 37.40
C PHE A 5 0.16 -33.85 37.74
N LEU A 6 0.43 -33.46 38.98
CA LEU A 6 0.38 -32.06 39.44
C LEU A 6 1.50 -31.20 38.85
N THR A 7 2.69 -31.78 38.63
CA THR A 7 3.80 -31.05 38.02
C THR A 7 3.58 -30.86 36.51
N ILE A 8 3.01 -31.83 35.80
CA ILE A 8 2.72 -31.72 34.36
C ILE A 8 1.64 -30.65 34.10
N PHE A 9 0.61 -30.58 34.94
CA PHE A 9 -0.48 -29.58 34.78
C PHE A 9 0.02 -28.15 35.02
N SER A 10 0.99 -27.97 35.93
CA SER A 10 1.64 -26.68 36.19
C SER A 10 2.48 -26.21 34.99
N VAL A 11 3.30 -27.10 34.41
CA VAL A 11 4.14 -26.76 33.24
C VAL A 11 3.31 -26.41 32.00
N CYS A 12 2.20 -27.12 31.76
CA CYS A 12 1.30 -26.79 30.64
C CYS A 12 0.63 -25.42 30.80
N SER A 13 0.37 -24.96 32.02
CA SER A 13 -0.29 -23.67 32.28
C SER A 13 0.65 -22.48 32.02
N PHE A 14 1.97 -22.64 32.24
CA PHE A 14 2.96 -21.61 31.92
C PHE A 14 3.17 -21.45 30.40
N CYS A 15 3.10 -22.54 29.63
CA CYS A 15 3.30 -22.48 28.18
C CYS A 15 2.18 -21.72 27.44
N VAL A 16 0.95 -21.72 27.96
CA VAL A 16 -0.19 -20.99 27.37
C VAL A 16 -0.07 -19.47 27.59
N TYR A 17 0.49 -19.03 28.74
CA TYR A 17 0.67 -17.61 29.04
C TYR A 17 1.89 -16.96 28.37
N ALA A 18 2.83 -17.75 27.84
CA ALA A 18 4.06 -17.23 27.23
C ALA A 18 3.92 -16.91 25.72
N GLN A 19 2.76 -17.14 25.11
CA GLN A 19 2.53 -16.79 23.71
C GLN A 19 2.23 -15.29 23.60
N MET A 20 3.26 -14.45 23.70
CA MET A 20 3.12 -13.08 23.22
C MET A 20 2.84 -13.13 21.71
N PRO A 21 1.87 -12.35 21.19
CA PRO A 21 1.66 -12.27 19.76
C PRO A 21 2.97 -11.78 19.12
N TYR A 22 3.52 -12.60 18.22
CA TYR A 22 4.69 -12.21 17.44
C TYR A 22 4.34 -10.94 16.65
N MET A 23 5.05 -9.85 16.94
CA MET A 23 4.90 -8.58 16.23
C MET A 23 6.20 -8.33 15.48
N SER A 24 6.14 -8.30 14.14
CA SER A 24 7.33 -8.04 13.35
C SER A 24 7.81 -6.61 13.62
N PRO A 25 9.13 -6.34 13.64
CA PRO A 25 9.65 -4.97 13.73
C PRO A 25 9.11 -4.02 12.65
N SER A 26 8.69 -4.57 11.49
CA SER A 26 8.06 -3.80 10.42
C SER A 26 6.60 -3.45 10.69
N ASP A 27 5.94 -4.10 11.65
CA ASP A 27 4.51 -3.90 11.89
C ASP A 27 4.23 -2.51 12.45
N GLY A 28 3.09 -1.95 12.06
CA GLY A 28 2.65 -0.63 12.51
C GLY A 28 2.17 0.25 11.36
N ALA A 29 1.86 1.50 11.72
CA ALA A 29 1.40 2.52 10.78
C ALA A 29 2.58 3.34 10.26
N TYR A 30 2.51 3.70 8.99
CA TYR A 30 3.46 4.56 8.31
C TYR A 30 2.71 5.69 7.60
N LEU A 31 3.23 6.91 7.75
CA LEU A 31 2.67 8.12 7.13
C LEU A 31 3.41 8.47 5.86
N PHE A 32 2.68 8.98 4.88
CA PHE A 32 3.24 9.49 3.64
C PHE A 32 4.32 10.53 3.91
N ARG A 33 5.42 10.42 3.17
CA ARG A 33 6.52 11.38 3.20
C ARG A 33 6.77 12.01 1.84
N LYS A 34 6.81 11.19 0.78
CA LYS A 34 7.15 11.64 -0.58
C LYS A 34 6.74 10.61 -1.60
N ALA A 35 6.27 11.07 -2.76
CA ALA A 35 6.10 10.27 -3.97
C ALA A 35 6.93 10.87 -5.11
N SER A 36 7.59 10.02 -5.90
CA SER A 36 8.36 10.41 -7.07
C SER A 36 7.99 9.53 -8.24
N LEU A 37 7.44 10.12 -9.29
CA LEU A 37 7.19 9.48 -10.56
C LEU A 37 8.35 9.79 -11.50
N SER A 38 9.08 8.76 -11.93
CA SER A 38 10.12 8.88 -12.95
C SER A 38 9.64 8.22 -14.23
N VAL A 39 9.86 8.86 -15.37
CA VAL A 39 9.65 8.26 -16.69
C VAL A 39 11.00 7.91 -17.26
N LEU A 40 11.17 6.65 -17.63
CA LEU A 40 12.44 6.08 -18.06
C LEU A 40 12.32 5.51 -19.47
N ASN A 41 13.43 5.52 -20.21
CA ASN A 41 13.59 4.65 -21.36
C ASN A 41 13.61 3.20 -20.87
N GLN A 42 12.70 2.36 -21.36
CA GLN A 42 12.54 1.00 -20.85
C GLN A 42 13.80 0.14 -21.03
N LYS A 43 14.58 0.37 -22.10
CA LYS A 43 15.76 -0.42 -22.46
C LYS A 43 17.03 0.06 -21.75
N THR A 44 17.30 1.36 -21.79
CA THR A 44 18.53 1.93 -21.20
C THR A 44 18.39 2.27 -19.72
N LYS A 45 17.16 2.32 -19.21
CA LYS A 45 16.82 2.79 -17.86
C LYS A 45 17.26 4.22 -17.59
N GLN A 46 17.51 5.01 -18.64
CA GLN A 46 17.78 6.43 -18.52
C GLN A 46 16.49 7.17 -18.13
N VAL A 47 16.57 8.01 -17.09
CA VAL A 47 15.47 8.89 -16.68
C VAL A 47 15.33 10.03 -17.69
N ILE A 48 14.11 10.23 -18.17
CA ILE A 48 13.74 11.25 -19.15
C ILE A 48 13.05 12.41 -18.45
N ASP A 49 12.17 12.10 -17.52
CA ASP A 49 11.45 13.09 -16.73
C ASP A 49 11.24 12.57 -15.30
N THR A 50 11.07 13.50 -14.36
CA THR A 50 10.77 13.18 -12.97
C THR A 50 9.87 14.24 -12.37
N ARG A 51 8.79 13.79 -11.75
CA ARG A 51 7.87 14.61 -10.98
C ARG A 51 7.81 14.11 -9.55
N THR A 52 7.94 15.04 -8.60
CA THR A 52 7.97 14.73 -7.17
C THR A 52 6.89 15.49 -6.43
N VAL A 53 6.29 14.81 -5.46
CA VAL A 53 5.38 15.37 -4.45
C VAL A 53 5.97 15.09 -3.07
N GLU A 54 6.21 16.13 -2.28
CA GLU A 54 6.82 16.02 -0.93
C GLU A 54 5.82 16.28 0.20
N ASP A 55 4.60 16.70 -0.13
CA ASP A 55 3.52 16.93 0.81
C ASP A 55 2.26 16.21 0.33
N ALA A 56 1.59 15.48 1.23
CA ALA A 56 0.32 14.83 0.96
C ALA A 56 -0.75 15.80 0.43
N ALA A 57 -0.70 17.07 0.85
CA ALA A 57 -1.64 18.11 0.39
C ALA A 57 -1.48 18.47 -1.10
N GLN A 58 -0.36 18.10 -1.74
CA GLN A 58 -0.10 18.33 -3.16
C GLN A 58 -0.58 17.17 -4.05
N ILE A 59 -1.10 16.09 -3.46
CA ILE A 59 -1.64 14.96 -4.22
C ILE A 59 -2.99 15.37 -4.80
N ASP A 60 -3.01 15.65 -6.11
CA ASP A 60 -4.24 15.91 -6.86
C ASP A 60 -4.94 14.60 -7.21
N ILE A 61 -6.22 14.51 -6.82
CA ILE A 61 -7.09 13.36 -7.13
C ILE A 61 -7.36 13.20 -8.63
N ASN A 62 -7.18 14.26 -9.41
CA ASN A 62 -7.31 14.24 -10.86
C ASN A 62 -6.02 13.80 -11.56
N ASP A 63 -4.89 13.78 -10.85
CA ASP A 63 -3.64 13.29 -11.41
C ASP A 63 -3.66 11.77 -11.46
N PHE A 64 -3.75 11.25 -12.68
CA PHE A 64 -3.82 9.82 -12.93
C PHE A 64 -2.74 8.99 -12.21
N HIS A 65 -1.53 9.53 -12.07
CA HIS A 65 -0.40 8.81 -11.49
C HIS A 65 -0.38 8.88 -9.97
N PHE A 66 -0.79 10.01 -9.38
CA PHE A 66 -0.71 10.22 -7.94
C PHE A 66 -2.03 9.95 -7.20
N ARG A 67 -3.17 9.90 -7.88
CA ARG A 67 -4.48 9.60 -7.25
C ARG A 67 -4.54 8.23 -6.56
N GLY A 68 -3.68 7.28 -6.95
CA GLY A 68 -3.55 5.95 -6.35
C GLY A 68 -2.54 5.86 -5.20
N VAL A 69 -1.97 6.99 -4.77
CA VAL A 69 -0.98 7.02 -3.68
C VAL A 69 -1.69 7.04 -2.33
N PRO A 70 -1.41 6.07 -1.43
CA PRO A 70 -1.94 6.14 -0.09
C PRO A 70 -1.22 7.21 0.74
N LEU A 71 -1.98 7.91 1.59
CA LEU A 71 -1.50 8.89 2.55
C LEU A 71 -1.01 8.25 3.85
N GLN A 72 -1.56 7.09 4.20
CA GLN A 72 -1.13 6.29 5.33
C GLN A 72 -1.26 4.81 4.96
N VAL A 73 -0.37 3.99 5.51
CA VAL A 73 -0.40 2.54 5.31
C VAL A 73 -0.14 1.83 6.63
N ARG A 74 -0.69 0.62 6.78
CA ARG A 74 -0.42 -0.25 7.92
C ARG A 74 0.15 -1.58 7.45
N LEU A 75 1.24 -1.98 8.08
CA LEU A 75 1.84 -3.30 7.89
C LEU A 75 1.48 -4.23 9.05
N HIS A 76 1.24 -5.48 8.70
CA HIS A 76 1.19 -6.59 9.63
C HIS A 76 1.82 -7.83 8.99
N LEU A 77 2.75 -8.47 9.69
CA LEU A 77 3.51 -9.62 9.18
C LEU A 77 4.13 -9.33 7.81
N GLU A 78 4.77 -8.16 7.69
CA GLU A 78 5.45 -7.68 6.47
C GLU A 78 4.54 -7.45 5.24
N LYS A 79 3.22 -7.54 5.42
CA LYS A 79 2.23 -7.31 4.39
C LYS A 79 1.46 -6.03 4.66
N LEU A 80 1.13 -5.33 3.57
CA LEU A 80 0.18 -4.22 3.63
C LEU A 80 -1.20 -4.77 3.95
N THR A 81 -1.84 -4.24 4.99
CA THR A 81 -3.18 -4.69 5.42
C THR A 81 -4.22 -3.59 5.38
N GLN A 82 -3.81 -2.33 5.54
CA GLN A 82 -4.71 -1.18 5.46
C GLN A 82 -4.01 0.02 4.83
N CYS A 83 -4.79 0.89 4.21
CA CYS A 83 -4.32 2.16 3.69
C CYS A 83 -5.38 3.26 3.80
N ILE A 84 -4.95 4.51 3.93
CA ILE A 84 -5.81 5.70 3.83
C ILE A 84 -5.46 6.39 2.53
N MET A 85 -6.46 6.67 1.69
CA MET A 85 -6.27 7.31 0.38
C MET A 85 -6.53 8.82 0.45
N ALA A 86 -6.36 9.53 -0.67
CA ALA A 86 -6.58 10.98 -0.75
C ALA A 86 -8.03 11.41 -0.45
N ASP A 87 -9.00 10.49 -0.54
CA ASP A 87 -10.38 10.69 -0.10
C ASP A 87 -10.58 10.58 1.42
N ASN A 88 -9.49 10.41 2.19
CA ASN A 88 -9.44 10.19 3.62
C ASN A 88 -10.21 8.94 4.12
N LYS A 89 -10.57 8.02 3.23
CA LYS A 89 -11.22 6.76 3.60
C LYS A 89 -10.15 5.70 3.90
N VAL A 90 -10.46 4.83 4.87
CA VAL A 90 -9.64 3.68 5.23
C VAL A 90 -10.04 2.50 4.36
N TYR A 91 -9.10 1.87 3.68
CA TYR A 91 -9.29 0.68 2.85
C TYR A 91 -8.54 -0.50 3.46
N THR A 92 -9.14 -1.68 3.40
CA THR A 92 -8.46 -2.94 3.71
C THR A 92 -7.76 -3.45 2.45
N VAL A 93 -6.55 -3.96 2.60
CA VAL A 93 -5.81 -4.57 1.48
C VAL A 93 -6.02 -6.07 1.50
N GLU A 94 -6.73 -6.57 0.49
CA GLU A 94 -6.96 -7.99 0.27
C GLU A 94 -6.11 -8.50 -0.90
N ASN A 95 -5.74 -9.78 -0.87
CA ASN A 95 -4.94 -10.42 -1.91
C ASN A 95 -3.67 -9.65 -2.32
N THR A 96 -3.11 -8.85 -1.40
CA THR A 96 -1.90 -8.02 -1.59
C THR A 96 -2.07 -6.76 -2.45
N PHE A 97 -3.19 -6.56 -3.15
CA PHE A 97 -3.36 -5.40 -4.05
C PHE A 97 -4.80 -4.90 -4.18
N MET A 98 -5.80 -5.66 -3.77
CA MET A 98 -7.20 -5.25 -3.85
C MET A 98 -7.54 -4.32 -2.70
N LEU A 99 -8.13 -3.15 -2.98
CA LEU A 99 -8.59 -2.22 -1.93
C LEU A 99 -10.07 -2.41 -1.68
N VAL A 100 -10.40 -2.99 -0.54
CA VAL A 100 -11.77 -3.18 -0.10
C VAL A 100 -12.19 -2.00 0.75
N ARG A 101 -13.19 -1.25 0.26
CA ARG A 101 -13.83 -0.17 1.02
C ARG A 101 -14.59 -0.74 2.23
N PRO A 102 -14.65 -0.02 3.37
CA PRO A 102 -15.62 -0.29 4.41
C PRO A 102 -17.02 -0.19 3.79
N SER A 103 -17.93 -1.05 4.20
CA SER A 103 -19.31 -1.11 3.71
C SER A 103 -19.92 0.30 3.61
N ILE A 104 -20.42 0.61 2.42
CA ILE A 104 -20.94 1.90 1.95
C ILE A 104 -21.99 2.44 2.94
N ASP A 105 -21.76 3.62 3.51
CA ASP A 105 -22.82 4.44 4.11
C ASP A 105 -23.68 5.01 2.96
N GLU A 106 -25.00 5.05 3.12
CA GLU A 106 -25.98 5.43 2.08
C GLU A 106 -25.76 6.82 1.43
N SER A 107 -24.89 7.66 2.00
CA SER A 107 -24.48 8.95 1.46
C SER A 107 -23.52 8.87 0.26
N ASP A 108 -22.89 7.73 0.01
CA ASP A 108 -21.94 7.52 -1.11
C ASP A 108 -22.61 7.07 -2.43
N ILE A 109 -23.93 6.90 -2.45
CA ILE A 109 -24.71 6.38 -3.61
C ILE A 109 -24.66 7.34 -4.82
N LEU A 110 -24.28 8.60 -4.62
CA LEU A 110 -24.14 9.59 -5.71
C LEU A 110 -22.94 9.34 -6.65
N TYR A 111 -21.94 8.54 -6.27
CA TYR A 111 -20.80 8.22 -7.14
C TYR A 111 -20.97 6.97 -8.00
N LYS A 112 -22.06 6.20 -7.82
CA LYS A 112 -22.30 4.95 -8.57
C LYS A 112 -23.21 5.08 -9.79
N SER A 113 -23.61 6.28 -10.19
CA SER A 113 -24.46 6.50 -11.38
C SER A 113 -23.79 7.39 -12.43
N THR A 114 -22.64 6.96 -12.91
CA THR A 114 -22.23 7.26 -14.29
C THR A 114 -21.46 6.04 -14.78
N GLY A 115 -22.11 5.26 -15.65
CA GLY A 115 -21.66 3.93 -16.07
C GLY A 115 -20.28 3.94 -16.72
N GLY A 116 -19.30 3.38 -16.00
CA GLY A 116 -18.07 2.85 -16.57
C GLY A 116 -18.12 1.33 -16.44
N ASN A 117 -17.88 0.64 -17.54
CA ASN A 117 -17.81 -0.82 -17.59
C ASN A 117 -16.72 -1.36 -16.64
N GLU A 118 -16.83 -2.63 -16.27
CA GLU A 118 -15.97 -3.37 -15.32
C GLU A 118 -14.48 -3.52 -15.73
N GLU A 119 -13.95 -2.66 -16.61
CA GLU A 119 -12.60 -2.75 -17.18
C GLU A 119 -11.80 -1.44 -17.12
N ASP A 120 -12.20 -0.47 -16.30
CA ASP A 120 -11.32 0.67 -16.03
C ASP A 120 -10.22 0.24 -15.04
N GLU A 121 -8.99 0.04 -15.54
CA GLU A 121 -7.71 0.00 -14.76
C GLU A 121 -7.43 1.32 -13.98
N THR A 122 -8.45 2.16 -13.92
CA THR A 122 -8.56 3.45 -13.30
C THR A 122 -9.75 3.48 -12.33
N ASP A 123 -10.14 2.36 -11.75
CA ASP A 123 -10.91 2.36 -10.51
C ASP A 123 -9.96 2.70 -9.33
N PRO A 124 -10.25 3.70 -8.48
CA PRO A 124 -9.55 3.87 -7.20
C PRO A 124 -9.60 2.63 -6.28
N GLY A 125 -10.39 1.60 -6.62
CA GLY A 125 -10.55 0.36 -5.85
C GLY A 125 -9.41 -0.66 -5.89
N ASN A 126 -8.30 -0.45 -6.63
CA ASN A 126 -7.17 -1.39 -6.62
C ASN A 126 -5.82 -0.67 -6.51
N LEU A 127 -4.95 -1.16 -5.61
CA LEU A 127 -3.53 -0.85 -5.69
C LEU A 127 -2.96 -1.58 -6.91
N ARG A 128 -2.18 -0.87 -7.71
CA ARG A 128 -1.40 -1.51 -8.77
C ARG A 128 -0.38 -2.47 -8.13
N PRO A 129 0.06 -3.52 -8.84
CA PRO A 129 1.14 -4.37 -8.38
C PRO A 129 2.34 -3.55 -7.92
N TYR A 130 2.82 -3.83 -6.71
CA TYR A 130 3.90 -3.08 -6.09
C TYR A 130 4.94 -4.00 -5.48
N SER A 131 6.18 -3.50 -5.40
CA SER A 131 7.20 -4.05 -4.52
C SER A 131 7.23 -3.27 -3.21
N LEU A 132 7.41 -3.98 -2.10
CA LEU A 132 7.49 -3.40 -0.76
C LEU A 132 8.89 -3.61 -0.19
N LYS A 133 9.46 -2.57 0.41
CA LYS A 133 10.75 -2.62 1.12
C LYS A 133 10.68 -1.82 2.41
N VAL A 134 11.11 -2.40 3.52
CA VAL A 134 11.24 -1.73 4.82
C VAL A 134 12.71 -1.63 5.20
N GLU A 135 13.17 -0.42 5.47
CA GLU A 135 14.54 -0.13 5.94
C GLU A 135 14.46 0.75 7.19
N GLY A 136 14.64 0.13 8.36
CA GLY A 136 14.49 0.83 9.63
C GLY A 136 13.08 1.38 9.82
N LYS A 137 12.94 2.71 9.84
CA LYS A 137 11.64 3.41 9.96
C LYS A 137 11.04 3.81 8.62
N VAL A 138 11.72 3.54 7.51
CA VAL A 138 11.26 3.94 6.18
C VAL A 138 10.64 2.75 5.47
N LEU A 139 9.42 2.94 4.98
CA LEU A 139 8.74 2.00 4.09
C LEU A 139 8.74 2.61 2.69
N THR A 140 9.12 1.81 1.70
CA THR A 140 9.09 2.18 0.28
C THR A 140 8.17 1.23 -0.48
N LEU A 141 7.22 1.79 -1.21
CA LEU A 141 6.42 1.10 -2.20
C LEU A 141 6.87 1.56 -3.60
N ASN A 142 7.13 0.62 -4.50
CA ASN A 142 7.41 0.94 -5.90
C ASN A 142 6.34 0.32 -6.80
N PHE A 143 5.80 1.15 -7.69
CA PHE A 143 4.82 0.78 -8.70
C PHE A 143 5.43 1.01 -10.08
N ILE A 144 5.21 0.08 -11.00
CA ILE A 144 5.71 0.16 -12.38
C ILE A 144 4.53 0.36 -13.33
N TYR A 145 4.70 1.26 -14.29
CA TYR A 145 3.71 1.66 -15.28
C TYR A 145 4.29 1.43 -16.67
N SER A 146 3.51 0.85 -17.57
CA SER A 146 3.79 0.93 -18.99
C SER A 146 3.39 2.31 -19.48
N TYR A 147 4.30 3.05 -20.11
CA TYR A 147 4.01 4.35 -20.69
C TYR A 147 3.95 4.23 -22.22
N GLY A 148 2.82 4.61 -22.80
CA GLY A 148 2.67 4.77 -24.25
C GLY A 148 2.70 6.25 -24.61
N GLN A 149 3.82 6.76 -25.12
CA GLN A 149 3.86 8.10 -25.73
C GLN A 149 4.44 8.03 -27.14
N SER A 150 3.77 8.72 -28.08
CA SER A 150 4.13 8.76 -29.50
C SER A 150 5.37 9.59 -29.81
N ASP A 151 5.75 10.48 -28.90
CA ASP A 151 6.84 11.45 -29.13
C ASP A 151 8.23 10.80 -29.04
N PHE A 152 8.30 9.58 -28.50
CA PHE A 152 9.52 8.81 -28.37
C PHE A 152 9.48 7.60 -29.30
N ASN A 153 10.58 7.36 -30.01
CA ASN A 153 10.75 6.20 -30.89
C ASN A 153 11.21 4.94 -30.13
N PHE A 154 11.06 4.91 -28.81
CA PHE A 154 11.38 3.80 -27.94
C PHE A 154 10.33 3.67 -26.84
N PRO A 155 10.12 2.46 -26.28
CA PRO A 155 9.14 2.27 -25.23
C PRO A 155 9.58 2.91 -23.91
N LEU A 156 8.59 3.41 -23.17
CA LEU A 156 8.77 4.09 -21.90
C LEU A 156 8.24 3.25 -20.73
N GLU A 157 8.88 3.41 -19.58
CA GLU A 157 8.49 2.81 -18.32
C GLU A 157 8.33 3.92 -17.28
N GLY A 158 7.17 3.97 -16.63
CA GLY A 158 6.96 4.82 -15.47
C GLY A 158 7.31 4.06 -14.19
N GLN A 159 7.98 4.71 -13.27
CA GLN A 159 8.26 4.19 -11.94
C GLN A 159 7.79 5.19 -10.90
N LEU A 160 6.76 4.83 -10.14
CA LEU A 160 6.31 5.60 -8.98
C LEU A 160 6.93 4.99 -7.72
N THR A 161 7.76 5.76 -7.04
CA THR A 161 8.32 5.40 -5.74
C THR A 161 7.65 6.24 -4.68
N VAL A 162 6.98 5.57 -3.74
CA VAL A 162 6.31 6.22 -2.60
C VAL A 162 7.04 5.81 -1.32
N THR A 163 7.40 6.80 -0.52
CA THR A 163 8.10 6.61 0.76
C THR A 163 7.22 7.05 1.92
N PHE A 164 7.29 6.28 2.99
CA PHE A 164 6.55 6.48 4.22
C PHE A 164 7.49 6.43 5.42
N THR A 165 7.09 7.08 6.51
CA THR A 165 7.83 7.07 7.78
C THR A 165 6.97 6.42 8.86
N LYS A 166 7.55 5.49 9.61
CA LYS A 166 6.90 4.81 10.73
C LYS A 166 6.51 5.82 11.82
N GLN A 167 5.29 5.72 12.32
CA GLN A 167 4.80 6.49 13.48
C GLN A 167 5.47 6.02 14.78
#